data_AF-A0A2G2GY94-F1
#
_entry.id   AF-A0A2G2GY94-F1
#
_cell.length_a   1.000
_cell.length_b   1.000
_cell.length_c   1.000
_cell.angle_alpha   90.00
_cell.angle_beta   90.00
_cell.angle_gamma   90.00
#
_symmetry.space_group_name_H-M   'P 1'
#
loop_
_entity.id
_entity.type
_entity.pdbx_description
1 polymer ?
#
loop_
_entity_poly.entity_id
_entity_poly.type
_entity_poly.pdbx_seq_one_letter_code
_entity_poly.pdbx_strand_id
1 'polypeptide(L)'
;MTLINANDIGKALTVGEVADRSGVAVSALHFYETKGLIQSWRSSGNQRRYHRDVLRRVAVIKVAQRIGIPLAEIADAMASLPDGRTPTARDWKRLSARWQEQLDARIHALTQLRDQLSDCIGCGCLSIKACRLRNPYDSLSEQGTGAQLLEDEQ
;
A
#
# COMPACT_ATOMS: atom_id res chain seq x y z
N MET A 1 20.08 5.02 18.48
CA MET A 1 19.50 3.68 18.25
C MET A 1 19.16 3.10 19.62
N THR A 2 17.96 3.40 20.13
CA THR A 2 17.58 3.04 21.50
C THR A 2 17.37 1.53 21.56
N LEU A 3 18.26 0.84 22.28
CA LEU A 3 18.16 -0.60 22.53
C LEU A 3 16.82 -0.87 23.22
N ILE A 4 15.99 -1.71 22.61
CA ILE A 4 14.72 -2.14 23.20
C ILE A 4 15.09 -2.96 24.45
N ASN A 5 14.74 -2.44 25.62
CA ASN A 5 14.99 -3.12 26.88
C ASN A 5 14.24 -4.47 26.89
N ALA A 6 14.92 -5.56 27.24
CA ALA A 6 14.32 -6.91 27.22
C ALA A 6 13.07 -7.01 28.11
N ASN A 7 13.01 -6.18 29.17
CA ASN A 7 11.86 -6.08 30.07
C ASN A 7 10.61 -5.50 29.40
N ASP A 8 10.73 -4.82 28.25
CA ASP A 8 9.59 -4.26 27.55
C ASP A 8 8.93 -5.27 26.61
N ILE A 9 9.55 -6.41 26.31
CA ILE A 9 9.07 -7.36 25.29
C ILE A 9 7.66 -7.91 25.63
N GLY A 10 7.30 -8.01 26.91
CA GLY A 10 5.96 -8.41 27.37
C GLY A 10 4.98 -7.26 27.63
N LYS A 11 5.43 -6.00 27.59
CA LYS A 11 4.60 -4.85 27.99
C LYS A 11 3.77 -4.32 26.82
N ALA A 12 2.49 -4.08 27.09
CA ALA A 12 1.56 -3.45 26.17
C ALA A 12 1.92 -1.99 25.90
N LEU A 13 1.76 -1.57 24.65
CA LEU A 13 2.10 -0.24 24.17
C LEU A 13 0.92 0.73 24.35
N THR A 14 1.22 1.97 24.70
CA THR A 14 0.30 3.10 24.58
C THR A 14 0.13 3.51 23.12
N VAL A 15 -0.93 4.25 22.82
CA VAL A 15 -1.14 4.82 21.48
C VAL A 15 0.02 5.72 21.03
N GLY A 16 0.62 6.48 21.96
CA GLY A 16 1.76 7.35 21.68
C GLY A 16 3.02 6.57 21.32
N GLU A 17 3.32 5.49 22.05
CA GLU A 17 4.46 4.61 21.72
C GLU A 17 4.26 3.91 20.38
N VAL A 18 3.04 3.49 20.04
CA VAL A 18 2.76 2.91 18.71
C VAL A 18 2.94 3.96 17.63
N ALA A 19 2.43 5.18 17.83
CA ALA A 19 2.53 6.27 16.87
C ALA A 19 3.99 6.63 16.56
N ASP A 20 4.80 6.83 17.61
CA ASP A 20 6.23 7.13 17.52
C ASP A 20 6.99 6.02 16.78
N ARG A 21 6.84 4.76 17.22
CA ARG A 21 7.60 3.63 16.67
C ARG A 21 7.19 3.21 15.27
N SER A 22 5.94 3.43 14.89
CA SER A 22 5.45 3.12 13.54
C SER A 22 5.53 4.31 12.58
N GLY A 23 5.83 5.50 13.09
CA GLY A 23 5.87 6.75 12.33
C GLY A 23 4.53 7.05 11.66
N VAL A 24 3.42 6.84 12.38
CA VAL A 24 2.07 7.25 11.95
C VAL A 24 1.44 8.12 13.02
N ALA A 25 0.57 9.04 12.62
CA ALA A 25 -0.15 9.86 13.58
C ALA A 25 -1.11 9.03 14.44
N VAL A 26 -1.37 9.48 15.67
CA VAL A 26 -2.39 8.87 16.56
C VAL A 26 -3.77 8.82 15.88
N SER A 27 -4.12 9.84 15.09
CA SER A 27 -5.35 9.86 14.30
C SER A 27 -5.41 8.72 13.28
N ALA A 28 -4.28 8.36 12.65
CA ALA A 28 -4.19 7.22 11.74
C ALA A 28 -4.39 5.90 12.48
N LEU A 29 -3.85 5.75 13.70
CA LEU A 29 -4.11 4.56 14.52
C LEU A 29 -5.59 4.42 14.88
N HIS A 30 -6.24 5.50 15.31
CA HIS A 30 -7.69 5.48 15.57
C HIS A 30 -8.51 5.16 14.32
N PHE A 31 -8.08 5.68 13.17
CA PHE A 31 -8.70 5.38 11.89
C PHE A 31 -8.55 3.91 11.51
N TYR A 32 -7.35 3.34 11.63
CA TYR A 32 -7.13 1.90 11.42
C TYR A 32 -7.96 1.04 12.37
N GLU A 33 -8.08 1.45 13.64
CA GLU A 33 -8.93 0.76 14.62
C GLU A 33 -10.40 0.78 14.21
N THR A 34 -10.90 1.92 13.73
CA THR A 34 -12.29 2.07 13.24
C THR A 34 -12.54 1.24 11.98
N LYS A 35 -11.49 1.00 11.18
CA LYS A 35 -11.53 0.11 10.00
C LYS A 35 -11.25 -1.36 10.33
N GLY A 36 -11.13 -1.73 11.61
CA GLY A 36 -10.89 -3.12 12.03
C GLY A 36 -9.49 -3.66 11.70
N LEU A 37 -8.57 -2.80 11.24
CA LEU A 37 -7.23 -3.20 10.82
C LEU A 37 -6.30 -3.51 11.99
N ILE A 38 -6.52 -2.83 13.11
CA ILE A 38 -5.83 -3.03 14.39
C ILE A 38 -6.85 -3.03 15.52
N GLN A 39 -6.47 -3.61 16.65
CA GLN A 39 -7.32 -3.69 17.83
C GLN A 39 -6.57 -3.19 19.06
N SER A 40 -7.28 -2.51 19.95
CA SER A 40 -6.80 -2.11 21.27
C SER A 40 -7.73 -2.65 22.36
N TRP A 41 -7.24 -2.69 23.60
CA TRP A 41 -8.08 -2.81 24.78
C TRP A 41 -7.91 -1.59 25.67
N ARG A 42 -8.84 -1.41 26.60
CA ARG A 42 -8.77 -0.34 27.61
C ARG A 42 -8.10 -0.85 28.87
N SER A 43 -7.14 -0.10 29.39
CA SER A 43 -6.60 -0.32 30.74
C SER A 43 -7.61 0.10 31.81
N SER A 44 -7.33 -0.21 33.08
CA SER A 44 -8.10 0.26 34.24
C SER A 44 -8.25 1.79 34.30
N GLY A 45 -7.28 2.53 33.77
CA GLY A 45 -7.33 3.99 33.63
C GLY A 45 -7.99 4.49 32.34
N ASN A 46 -8.78 3.65 31.65
CA ASN A 46 -9.45 3.93 30.37
C ASN A 46 -8.52 4.34 29.20
N GLN A 47 -7.23 4.04 29.30
CA GLN A 47 -6.26 4.31 28.23
C GLN A 47 -6.24 3.16 27.23
N ARG A 48 -6.16 3.47 25.93
CA ARG A 48 -5.94 2.46 24.89
C ARG A 48 -4.57 1.80 25.03
N ARG A 49 -4.55 0.47 24.96
CA ARG A 49 -3.36 -0.36 25.00
C ARG A 49 -3.36 -1.32 23.83
N TYR A 50 -2.16 -1.58 23.32
CA TYR A 50 -1.94 -2.43 22.15
C TYR A 50 -0.92 -3.52 22.48
N HIS A 51 -1.13 -4.70 21.89
CA HIS A 51 -0.14 -5.76 21.87
C HIS A 51 0.98 -5.35 20.91
N ARG A 52 2.20 -5.88 21.11
CA ARG A 52 3.37 -5.43 20.34
C ARG A 52 3.29 -5.82 18.86
N ASP A 53 2.54 -6.85 18.52
CA ASP A 53 2.26 -7.28 17.15
C ASP A 53 1.54 -6.19 16.32
N VAL A 54 0.89 -5.23 16.97
CA VAL A 54 0.31 -4.04 16.30
C VAL A 54 1.33 -3.32 15.44
N LEU A 55 2.60 -3.24 15.87
CA LEU A 55 3.65 -2.56 15.11
C LEU A 55 3.89 -3.26 13.77
N ARG A 56 3.84 -4.59 13.77
CA ARG A 56 3.97 -5.38 12.54
C ARG A 56 2.75 -5.20 11.64
N ARG A 57 1.54 -5.19 12.20
CA ARG A 57 0.30 -4.90 11.43
C ARG A 57 0.36 -3.52 10.78
N VAL A 58 0.73 -2.49 11.53
CA VAL A 58 0.88 -1.11 11.00
C VAL A 58 1.97 -1.04 9.92
N ALA A 59 3.11 -1.71 10.11
CA ALA A 59 4.16 -1.75 9.10
C ALA A 59 3.66 -2.35 7.78
N VAL A 60 2.90 -3.45 7.84
CA VAL A 60 2.33 -4.10 6.65
C VAL A 60 1.29 -3.21 5.96
N ILE A 61 0.41 -2.55 6.73
CA ILE A 61 -0.57 -1.59 6.19
C ILE A 61 0.17 -0.46 5.43
N LYS A 62 1.24 0.10 6.01
CA LYS A 62 2.02 1.17 5.35
C LYS A 62 2.69 0.70 4.06
N VAL A 63 3.23 -0.52 4.05
CA VAL A 63 3.83 -1.10 2.84
C VAL A 63 2.79 -1.25 1.75
N ALA A 64 1.61 -1.79 2.08
CA ALA A 64 0.53 -1.96 1.12
C ALA A 64 0.01 -0.62 0.57
N GLN A 65 -0.16 0.38 1.44
CA GLN A 65 -0.53 1.73 1.00
C GLN A 65 0.53 2.36 0.07
N ARG A 66 1.82 2.09 0.29
CA ARG A 66 2.90 2.57 -0.59
C ARG A 66 2.91 1.88 -1.97
N ILE A 67 2.48 0.63 -2.04
CA ILE A 67 2.26 -0.07 -3.31
C ILE A 67 1.08 0.54 -4.09
N GLY A 68 0.21 1.29 -3.39
CA GLY A 68 -0.99 1.91 -3.95
C GLY A 68 -2.25 1.06 -3.76
N ILE A 69 -2.22 0.08 -2.87
CA ILE A 69 -3.35 -0.79 -2.60
C ILE A 69 -4.41 -0.01 -1.80
N PRO A 70 -5.69 -0.02 -2.23
CA PRO A 70 -6.77 0.64 -1.51
C PRO A 70 -6.93 0.09 -0.09
N LEU A 71 -7.25 0.95 0.87
CA LEU A 71 -7.38 0.54 2.27
C LEU A 71 -8.47 -0.52 2.50
N ALA A 72 -9.52 -0.52 1.68
CA ALA A 72 -10.56 -1.55 1.73
C ALA A 72 -9.98 -2.94 1.42
N GLU A 73 -9.18 -3.06 0.35
CA GLU A 73 -8.51 -4.31 -0.01
C GLU A 73 -7.47 -4.73 1.04
N ILE A 74 -6.79 -3.75 1.67
CA ILE A 74 -5.92 -4.03 2.81
C ILE A 74 -6.74 -4.61 3.97
N ALA A 75 -7.93 -4.07 4.26
CA ALA A 75 -8.79 -4.56 5.32
C ALA A 75 -9.27 -6.00 5.05
N ASP A 76 -9.70 -6.28 3.83
CA ASP A 76 -10.14 -7.63 3.42
C ASP A 76 -8.98 -8.64 3.53
N ALA A 77 -7.79 -8.26 3.06
CA ALA A 77 -6.60 -9.09 3.17
C ALA A 77 -6.21 -9.34 4.64
N MET A 78 -6.26 -8.31 5.48
CA MET A 78 -5.94 -8.42 6.90
C MET A 78 -6.97 -9.22 7.69
N ALA A 79 -8.23 -9.26 7.26
CA ALA A 79 -9.28 -10.10 7.84
C ALA A 79 -9.07 -11.61 7.57
N SER A 80 -8.29 -11.96 6.53
CA SER A 80 -7.91 -13.35 6.27
C SER A 80 -6.81 -13.88 7.22
N LEU A 81 -6.19 -12.99 8.00
CA LEU A 81 -5.21 -13.37 9.01
C LEU A 81 -5.91 -14.04 10.19
N PRO A 82 -5.25 -15.02 10.83
CA PRO A 82 -5.83 -15.76 11.94
C PRO A 82 -6.12 -14.83 13.13
N ASP A 83 -7.34 -14.92 13.64
CA ASP A 83 -7.73 -14.28 14.90
C ASP A 83 -7.22 -15.10 16.10
N GLY A 84 -6.82 -14.40 17.17
CA GLY A 84 -6.41 -15.04 18.43
C GLY A 84 -4.96 -15.53 18.49
N ARG A 85 -4.17 -15.36 17.43
CA ARG A 85 -2.70 -15.54 17.48
C ARG A 85 -1.96 -14.51 16.65
N THR A 86 -0.68 -14.29 16.97
CA THR A 86 0.19 -13.47 16.14
C THR A 86 0.38 -14.13 14.76
N PRO A 87 0.20 -13.40 13.64
CA PRO A 87 0.45 -13.93 12.31
C PRO A 87 1.91 -14.33 12.09
N THR A 88 2.13 -15.51 11.53
CA THR A 88 3.43 -16.09 11.21
C THR A 88 3.98 -15.55 9.90
N ALA A 89 5.26 -15.82 9.62
CA ALA A 89 5.87 -15.52 8.32
C ALA A 89 5.10 -16.15 7.14
N ARG A 90 4.52 -17.34 7.32
CA ARG A 90 3.71 -18.00 6.28
C ARG A 90 2.41 -17.27 6.01
N ASP A 91 1.74 -16.77 7.05
CA ASP A 91 0.51 -15.98 6.92
C ASP A 91 0.80 -14.68 6.14
N TRP A 92 1.88 -13.99 6.51
CA TRP A 92 2.33 -12.78 5.80
C TRP A 92 2.70 -13.06 4.34
N LYS A 93 3.39 -14.18 4.06
CA LYS A 93 3.79 -14.55 2.69
C LYS A 93 2.57 -14.78 1.79
N ARG A 94 1.54 -15.45 2.31
CA ARG A 94 0.29 -15.67 1.56
C ARG A 94 -0.39 -14.34 1.23
N LEU A 95 -0.48 -13.46 2.22
CA LEU A 95 -1.10 -12.15 2.07
C LEU A 95 -0.31 -11.26 1.09
N SER A 96 1.03 -11.26 1.17
CA SER A 96 1.87 -10.42 0.31
C SER A 96 1.94 -10.89 -1.14
N ALA A 97 1.66 -12.16 -1.45
CA ALA A 97 1.76 -12.68 -2.82
C ALA A 97 0.84 -11.91 -3.80
N ARG A 98 -0.41 -11.65 -3.40
CA ARG A 98 -1.36 -10.85 -4.20
C ARG A 98 -0.86 -9.43 -4.45
N TRP A 99 -0.20 -8.84 -3.46
CA TRP A 99 0.33 -7.47 -3.56
C TRP A 99 1.60 -7.41 -4.41
N GLN A 100 2.39 -8.48 -4.42
CA GLN A 100 3.54 -8.61 -5.32
C GLN A 100 3.08 -8.63 -6.77
N GLU A 101 2.06 -9.41 -7.11
CA GLU A 101 1.49 -9.44 -8.47
C GLU A 101 1.01 -8.04 -8.93
N GLN A 102 0.31 -7.30 -8.06
CA GLN A 102 -0.11 -5.93 -8.37
C GLN A 102 1.07 -4.95 -8.52
N LEU A 103 2.09 -5.09 -7.67
CA LEU A 103 3.31 -4.28 -7.76
C LEU A 103 4.05 -4.56 -9.06
N ASP A 104 4.21 -5.82 -9.44
CA ASP A 104 4.90 -6.23 -10.67
C ASP A 104 4.15 -5.72 -11.90
N ALA A 105 2.82 -5.86 -11.95
CA ALA A 105 2.00 -5.30 -13.04
C ALA A 105 2.20 -3.77 -13.17
N ARG A 106 2.26 -3.06 -12.02
CA ARG A 106 2.48 -1.61 -12.01
C ARG A 106 3.90 -1.23 -12.42
N ILE A 107 4.91 -2.01 -12.03
CA ILE A 107 6.30 -1.84 -12.48
C ILE A 107 6.39 -2.03 -13.99
N HIS A 108 5.73 -3.05 -14.54
CA HIS A 108 5.70 -3.31 -15.98
C HIS A 108 5.07 -2.13 -16.74
N ALA A 109 3.88 -1.68 -16.34
CA ALA A 109 3.22 -0.54 -16.97
C ALA A 109 4.06 0.75 -16.89
N LEU A 110 4.66 1.04 -15.73
CA LEU A 110 5.53 2.21 -15.57
C LEU A 110 6.83 2.11 -16.38
N THR A 111 7.36 0.90 -16.54
CA THR A 111 8.53 0.63 -17.37
C THR A 111 8.22 0.83 -18.85
N GLN A 112 7.12 0.25 -19.34
CA GLN A 112 6.63 0.49 -20.70
C GLN A 112 6.42 1.98 -20.97
N LEU A 113 5.76 2.69 -20.05
CA LEU A 113 5.52 4.13 -20.20
C LEU A 113 6.84 4.92 -20.25
N ARG A 114 7.81 4.60 -19.38
CA ARG A 114 9.14 5.23 -19.40
C ARG A 114 9.86 4.99 -20.72
N ASP A 115 9.80 3.76 -21.24
CA ASP A 115 10.51 3.38 -22.46
C ASP A 115 9.85 4.04 -23.68
N GLN A 116 8.51 4.05 -23.74
CA GLN A 116 7.74 4.79 -24.76
C GLN A 116 7.98 6.30 -24.70
N LEU A 117 8.09 6.90 -23.51
CA LEU A 117 8.46 8.31 -23.34
C LEU A 117 9.88 8.57 -23.86
N SER A 118 10.81 7.65 -23.60
CA SER A 118 12.19 7.75 -24.10
C SER A 118 12.24 7.65 -25.62
N ASP A 119 11.40 6.81 -26.24
CA ASP A 119 11.28 6.72 -27.70
C ASP A 119 10.59 7.97 -28.29
N CYS A 120 9.59 8.53 -27.61
CA CYS A 120 8.91 9.76 -28.07
C CYS A 120 9.80 11.00 -27.96
N ILE A 121 10.61 11.11 -26.91
CA ILE A 121 11.55 12.23 -26.71
C ILE A 121 12.82 12.02 -27.57
N GLY A 122 13.30 10.77 -27.66
CA GLY A 122 14.46 10.36 -28.46
C GLY A 122 14.22 10.39 -29.97
N CYS A 123 12.97 10.28 -30.43
CA CYS A 123 12.59 10.54 -31.82
C CYS A 123 12.97 11.96 -32.27
N GLY A 124 13.00 12.93 -31.34
CA GLY A 124 13.28 14.34 -31.63
C GLY A 124 12.33 14.97 -32.65
N CYS A 125 11.28 14.23 -33.04
CA CYS A 125 10.65 14.46 -34.32
C CYS A 125 9.60 15.56 -34.30
N LEU A 126 9.00 15.89 -33.14
CA LEU A 126 7.93 16.90 -33.00
C LEU A 126 6.89 16.80 -34.14
N SER A 127 6.75 15.59 -34.69
CA SER A 127 6.11 15.35 -35.97
C SER A 127 4.73 14.82 -35.65
N ILE A 128 3.76 15.69 -35.88
CA ILE A 128 2.32 15.49 -35.86
C ILE A 128 1.88 14.14 -36.48
N LYS A 129 2.66 13.54 -37.39
CA LYS A 129 2.30 12.31 -38.10
C LYS A 129 2.80 11.00 -37.46
N ALA A 130 3.78 11.04 -36.55
CA ALA A 130 4.47 9.82 -36.07
C ALA A 130 4.34 9.55 -34.56
N CYS A 131 3.80 10.50 -33.79
CA CYS A 131 3.67 10.34 -32.35
C CYS A 131 2.50 9.42 -31.99
N ARG A 132 2.79 8.21 -31.50
CA ARG A 132 1.76 7.26 -31.00
C ARG A 132 1.00 7.75 -29.77
N LEU A 133 1.46 8.81 -29.11
CA LEU A 133 0.74 9.45 -28.01
C LEU A 133 -0.32 10.45 -28.48
N ARG A 134 -0.43 10.71 -29.79
CA ARG A 134 -1.34 11.72 -30.32
C ARG A 134 -2.65 11.08 -30.78
N ASN A 135 -3.76 11.50 -30.18
CA ASN A 135 -5.12 11.28 -30.67
C ASN A 135 -5.58 12.55 -31.43
N PRO A 136 -5.18 12.74 -32.72
CA PRO A 136 -5.53 13.93 -33.46
C PRO A 136 -7.05 14.05 -33.61
N TYR A 137 -7.58 15.26 -33.40
CA TYR A 137 -9.01 15.55 -33.50
C TYR A 137 -9.89 14.69 -32.57
N ASP A 138 -9.32 14.12 -31.52
CA ASP A 138 -10.03 13.29 -30.54
C ASP A 138 -10.78 12.09 -31.14
N SER A 139 -10.25 11.53 -32.24
CA SER A 139 -10.86 10.44 -33.00
C SER A 139 -11.15 9.15 -32.21
N LEU A 140 -10.45 8.93 -31.09
CA LEU A 140 -10.61 7.74 -30.24
C LEU A 140 -11.60 7.95 -29.07
N SER A 141 -12.25 9.11 -28.98
CA SER A 141 -13.25 9.40 -27.93
C SER A 141 -14.42 8.41 -27.90
N GLU A 142 -14.77 7.83 -29.05
CA GLU A 142 -15.83 6.82 -29.14
C GLU A 142 -15.42 5.45 -28.57
N GLN A 143 -14.12 5.20 -28.37
CA GLN A 143 -13.60 3.91 -27.89
C GLN A 143 -13.55 3.84 -26.36
N GLY A 144 -13.47 4.98 -25.67
CA GLY A 144 -13.46 5.03 -24.23
C GLY A 144 -12.85 6.30 -23.66
N THR A 145 -12.92 6.44 -22.35
CA THR A 145 -12.26 7.53 -21.62
C THR A 145 -10.81 7.18 -21.32
N GLY A 146 -9.87 8.11 -21.56
CA GLY A 146 -8.47 7.94 -21.14
C GLY A 146 -7.49 7.95 -22.30
N ALA A 147 -6.26 7.52 -22.04
CA ALA A 147 -5.19 7.49 -23.04
C ALA A 147 -5.27 6.21 -23.86
N GLN A 148 -6.27 6.12 -24.75
CA GLN A 148 -6.59 4.90 -25.51
C GLN A 148 -5.36 4.26 -26.20
N LEU A 149 -4.48 5.08 -26.78
CA LEU A 149 -3.25 4.62 -27.47
C LEU A 149 -2.16 4.04 -26.55
N LEU A 150 -2.28 4.20 -25.23
CA LEU A 150 -1.38 3.60 -24.23
C LEU A 150 -1.95 2.28 -23.67
N GLU A 151 -3.24 2.02 -23.89
CA GLU A 151 -3.97 0.91 -23.26
C GLU A 151 -4.10 -0.31 -24.20
N ASP A 152 -3.72 -0.17 -25.49
CA ASP A 152 -3.86 -1.17 -26.57
C ASP A 152 -2.84 -2.35 -26.56
N GLU A 153 -2.02 -2.53 -25.52
CA GLU A 153 -1.09 -3.68 -25.41
C GLU A 153 -1.63 -4.83 -24.52
N GLN A 154 -2.93 -5.16 -24.62
CA GLN A 154 -3.53 -6.37 -24.02
C GLN A 154 -3.92 -7.41 -25.06
#